data_AF-A0A3M1NRP8-F1
#
_entry.id   AF-A0A3M1NRP8-F1
#
_cell.length_a   1.000
_cell.length_b   1.000
_cell.length_c   1.000
_cell.angle_alpha   90.00
_cell.angle_beta   90.00
_cell.angle_gamma   90.00
#
_symmetry.space_group_name_H-M   'P 1'
#
loop_
_entity.id
_entity.type
_entity.pdbx_description
1 polymer ?
#
loop_
_entity_poly.entity_id
_entity_poly.type
_entity_poly.pdbx_seq_one_letter_code
_entity_poly.pdbx_strand_id
1 'polypeptide(L)'
;MNKRINSWQFLIVIVLFLFSSILLGQGSPNVTLLAHINQYPSAGYNDCWGYVDSNGREYALLGVQSGTSILDITDTDNVVEVAFIPSAVNLWKDIKTYQTYAYVVTEGSGGMQIIDLSDLPNSATLVGTYTGFSTSHNIFIDE
;
A
#
# COMPACT_ATOMS: atom_id res chain seq x y z
N MET A 1 19.21 -36.32 36.57
CA MET A 1 20.68 -36.33 36.32
C MET A 1 21.02 -35.02 35.62
N ASN A 2 21.43 -33.99 36.36
CA ASN A 2 21.69 -32.65 35.81
C ASN A 2 23.10 -32.61 35.21
N LYS A 3 23.22 -32.74 33.88
CA LYS A 3 24.49 -32.53 33.19
C LYS A 3 24.87 -31.06 33.30
N ARG A 4 25.94 -30.77 34.07
CA ARG A 4 26.51 -29.42 34.18
C ARG A 4 27.17 -29.04 32.85
N ILE A 5 26.88 -27.83 32.38
CA ILE A 5 27.53 -27.23 31.21
C ILE A 5 29.01 -27.01 31.55
N ASN A 6 29.93 -27.53 30.74
CA ASN A 6 31.35 -27.31 30.95
C ASN A 6 31.81 -25.96 30.37
N SER A 7 33.00 -25.50 30.76
CA SER A 7 33.55 -24.20 30.38
C SER A 7 33.66 -24.00 28.86
N TRP A 8 33.87 -25.07 28.10
CA TRP A 8 33.85 -25.05 26.63
C TRP A 8 32.45 -24.85 26.05
N GLN A 9 31.46 -25.55 26.59
CA GLN A 9 30.05 -25.37 26.21
C GLN A 9 29.55 -23.96 26.56
N PHE A 10 30.00 -23.40 27.68
CA PHE A 10 29.67 -22.02 28.07
C PHE A 10 30.27 -20.98 27.11
N LEU A 11 31.52 -21.21 26.67
CA LEU A 11 32.18 -20.35 25.67
C LEU A 11 31.46 -20.40 24.31
N ILE A 12 31.03 -21.59 23.87
CA ILE A 12 30.26 -21.76 22.62
C ILE A 12 28.94 -20.99 22.69
N VAL A 13 28.23 -21.04 23.82
CA VAL A 13 26.97 -20.30 23.99
C VAL A 13 27.20 -18.79 23.92
N ILE A 14 28.28 -18.27 24.53
CA ILE A 14 28.63 -16.84 24.45
C ILE A 14 28.96 -16.45 23.01
N VAL A 15 29.74 -17.25 22.29
CA VAL A 15 30.07 -16.98 20.88
C VAL A 15 28.80 -16.97 20.02
N LEU A 16 27.88 -17.94 20.20
CA LEU A 16 26.62 -17.98 19.47
C LEU A 16 25.73 -16.74 19.75
N PHE A 17 25.70 -16.25 21.00
CA PHE A 17 25.00 -15.01 21.36
C PHE A 17 25.65 -13.74 20.80
N LEU A 18 26.98 -13.74 20.62
CA LEU A 18 27.72 -12.62 20.03
C LEU A 18 27.58 -12.56 18.50
N PHE A 19 27.26 -13.68 17.84
CA PHE A 19 26.99 -13.71 16.39
C PHE A 19 25.53 -13.40 16.03
N SER A 20 24.59 -13.48 16.97
CA SER A 20 23.18 -13.17 16.70
C SER A 20 22.85 -11.67 16.62
N SER A 21 23.78 -10.79 17.00
CA SER A 21 23.57 -9.34 17.06
C SER A 21 23.84 -8.59 15.74
N ILE A 22 24.21 -9.30 14.66
CA ILE A 22 24.46 -8.71 13.32
C ILE A 22 23.50 -9.29 12.29
N LEU A 23 22.21 -9.35 12.63
CA LEU A 23 21.15 -9.56 11.64
C LEU A 23 20.81 -8.20 11.01
N LEU A 24 21.61 -7.78 10.02
CA LEU A 24 21.16 -6.73 9.11
C LEU A 24 20.02 -7.32 8.29
N GLY A 25 18.89 -6.59 8.18
CA GLY A 25 17.77 -7.01 7.37
C GLY A 25 18.24 -7.40 5.96
N GLN A 26 17.74 -8.51 5.42
CA GLN A 26 18.06 -8.93 4.07
C GLN A 26 17.56 -7.83 3.11
N GLY A 27 18.49 -7.21 2.37
CA GLY A 27 18.11 -6.34 1.26
C GLY A 27 17.32 -7.15 0.24
N SER A 28 16.31 -6.56 -0.40
CA SER A 28 15.56 -7.22 -1.48
C SER A 28 16.49 -7.37 -2.68
N PRO A 29 16.96 -8.59 -3.03
CA PRO A 29 17.85 -8.74 -4.16
C PRO A 29 17.08 -8.37 -5.42
N ASN A 30 17.64 -7.46 -6.22
CA ASN A 30 17.07 -6.93 -7.46
C ASN A 30 15.90 -5.94 -7.31
N VAL A 31 15.64 -5.38 -6.12
CA VAL A 31 14.70 -4.26 -5.94
C VAL A 31 15.39 -3.15 -5.16
N THR A 32 15.37 -1.94 -5.72
CA THR A 32 15.87 -0.73 -5.06
C THR A 32 14.69 0.03 -4.46
N LEU A 33 14.79 0.39 -3.18
CA LEU A 33 13.82 1.31 -2.58
C LEU A 33 14.06 2.71 -3.13
N LEU A 34 13.06 3.29 -3.79
CA LEU A 34 13.14 4.62 -4.39
C LEU A 34 12.62 5.70 -3.44
N ALA A 35 11.49 5.46 -2.76
CA ALA A 35 10.88 6.39 -1.82
C ALA A 35 10.20 5.66 -0.65
N HIS A 36 10.04 6.35 0.49
CA HIS A 36 9.29 5.86 1.66
C HIS A 36 8.36 6.95 2.18
N ILE A 37 7.06 6.78 1.95
CA ILE A 37 6.01 7.74 2.28
C ILE A 37 5.05 7.11 3.30
N ASN A 38 4.72 7.86 4.35
CA ASN A 38 3.79 7.43 5.41
C ASN A 38 3.00 8.63 5.96
N GLN A 39 2.12 9.19 5.12
CA GLN A 39 1.23 10.30 5.48
C GLN A 39 0.12 9.91 6.46
N TYR A 40 -0.26 8.62 6.52
CA TYR A 40 -1.37 8.12 7.33
C TYR A 40 -0.93 7.04 8.36
N PRO A 41 0.00 7.35 9.28
CA PRO A 41 0.60 6.37 10.17
C PRO A 41 -0.38 5.74 11.17
N SER A 42 -1.47 6.44 11.50
CA SER A 42 -2.50 5.97 12.44
C SER A 42 -3.67 5.26 11.77
N ALA A 43 -4.00 5.62 10.52
CA ALA A 43 -5.10 5.01 9.78
C ALA A 43 -4.70 3.64 9.23
N GLY A 44 -3.43 3.50 8.84
CA GLY A 44 -2.94 2.35 8.09
C GLY A 44 -3.30 2.43 6.62
N TYR A 45 -2.66 1.55 5.85
CA TYR A 45 -2.86 1.41 4.42
C TYR A 45 -3.37 0.01 4.12
N ASN A 46 -4.12 -0.09 3.04
CA ASN A 46 -4.54 -1.36 2.48
C ASN A 46 -4.54 -1.23 0.95
N ASP A 47 -4.09 -2.27 0.29
CA ASP A 47 -3.96 -2.30 -1.16
C ASP A 47 -3.08 -1.17 -1.74
N CYS A 48 -2.53 -1.42 -2.91
CA CYS A 48 -1.75 -0.45 -3.67
C CYS A 48 -1.89 -0.80 -5.14
N TRP A 49 -2.40 0.13 -5.93
CA TRP A 49 -2.60 -0.06 -7.35
C TRP A 49 -1.86 1.01 -8.16
N GLY A 50 -1.20 0.58 -9.24
CA GLY A 50 -0.48 1.47 -10.14
C GLY A 50 -1.38 1.97 -11.27
N TYR A 51 -1.24 3.24 -11.64
CA TYR A 51 -1.89 3.83 -12.82
C TYR A 51 -0.89 4.68 -13.60
N VAL A 52 -0.93 4.57 -14.93
CA VAL A 52 -0.12 5.39 -15.83
C VAL A 52 -1.07 6.21 -16.70
N ASP A 53 -0.96 7.54 -16.66
CA ASP A 53 -1.79 8.41 -17.48
C ASP A 53 -1.35 8.42 -18.96
N SER A 54 -2.15 9.09 -19.80
CA SER A 54 -1.84 9.24 -21.23
C SER A 54 -0.56 10.03 -21.54
N ASN A 55 -0.01 10.76 -20.55
CA ASN A 55 1.23 11.51 -20.67
C ASN A 55 2.45 10.73 -20.17
N GLY A 56 2.26 9.50 -19.67
CA GLY A 56 3.30 8.66 -19.09
C GLY A 56 3.66 9.00 -17.64
N ARG A 57 2.83 9.78 -16.93
CA ARG A 57 2.97 10.01 -15.49
C ARG A 57 2.48 8.79 -14.74
N GLU A 58 3.20 8.42 -13.68
CA GLU A 58 2.90 7.24 -12.86
C GLU A 58 2.29 7.67 -11.53
N TYR A 59 1.26 6.94 -11.10
CA TYR A 59 0.52 7.19 -9.88
C TYR A 59 0.37 5.93 -9.05
N ALA A 60 0.48 6.09 -7.73
CA ALA A 60 0.09 5.07 -6.76
C ALA A 60 -1.27 5.43 -6.15
N LEU A 61 -2.24 4.53 -6.26
CA LEU A 61 -3.54 4.62 -5.61
C LEU A 61 -3.50 3.73 -4.38
N LEU A 62 -3.60 4.35 -3.20
CA LEU A 62 -3.50 3.68 -1.91
C LEU A 62 -4.86 3.67 -1.21
N GLY A 63 -5.30 2.49 -0.79
CA GLY A 63 -6.42 2.39 0.12
C GLY A 63 -5.99 2.84 1.51
N VAL A 64 -6.81 3.68 2.12
CA VAL A 64 -6.60 4.25 3.45
C VAL A 64 -7.91 4.19 4.21
N GLN A 65 -7.87 4.05 5.53
CA GLN A 65 -9.09 3.77 6.32
C GLN A 65 -10.29 4.70 6.00
N SER A 66 -10.02 5.98 5.74
CA SER A 66 -11.03 7.01 5.47
C SER A 66 -11.22 7.34 3.97
N GLY A 67 -10.56 6.65 3.05
CA GLY A 67 -10.64 7.00 1.63
C GLY A 67 -9.66 6.29 0.70
N THR A 68 -9.35 6.94 -0.40
CA THR A 68 -8.30 6.55 -1.36
C THR A 68 -7.36 7.73 -1.55
N SER A 69 -6.07 7.52 -1.29
CA SER A 69 -4.99 8.48 -1.50
C SER A 69 -4.38 8.24 -2.88
N ILE A 70 -4.13 9.30 -3.65
CA ILE A 70 -3.56 9.23 -4.99
C ILE A 70 -2.27 10.04 -4.99
N LEU A 71 -1.15 9.34 -5.16
CA LEU A 71 0.18 9.92 -5.15
C LEU A 71 0.74 9.93 -6.56
N ASP A 72 1.27 11.07 -6.99
CA ASP A 72 2.13 11.16 -8.15
C ASP A 72 3.53 10.66 -7.76
N ILE A 73 3.97 9.60 -8.43
CA ILE A 73 5.26 8.91 -8.19
C ILE A 73 6.20 9.04 -9.39
N THR A 74 5.87 9.90 -10.37
CA THR A 74 6.65 10.08 -11.59
C THR A 74 8.09 10.53 -11.30
N ASP A 75 8.24 11.40 -10.30
CA ASP A 75 9.54 11.82 -9.77
C ASP A 75 9.73 11.19 -8.38
N THR A 76 10.59 10.18 -8.30
CA THR A 76 10.81 9.41 -7.08
C THR A 76 11.49 10.22 -5.97
N ASP A 77 12.18 11.31 -6.32
CA ASP A 77 12.78 12.23 -5.34
C ASP A 77 11.74 13.20 -4.76
N ASN A 78 10.57 13.34 -5.42
CA ASN A 78 9.51 14.25 -5.03
C ASN A 78 8.11 13.62 -5.22
N VAL A 79 7.84 12.59 -4.42
CA VAL A 79 6.51 11.96 -4.37
C VAL A 79 5.52 12.88 -3.64
N VAL A 80 4.36 13.14 -4.26
CA VAL A 80 3.35 14.07 -3.73
C VAL A 80 1.96 13.45 -3.83
N GLU A 81 1.16 13.58 -2.76
CA GLU A 81 -0.29 13.30 -2.83
C GLU A 81 -0.98 14.40 -3.64
N VAL A 82 -1.57 14.02 -4.77
CA VAL A 82 -2.26 14.94 -5.69
C VAL A 82 -3.76 14.97 -5.48
N ALA A 83 -4.33 13.91 -4.90
CA ALA A 83 -5.74 13.87 -4.54
C ALA A 83 -6.01 12.87 -3.40
N PHE A 84 -7.09 13.13 -2.66
CA PHE A 84 -7.65 12.22 -1.68
C PHE A 84 -9.17 12.14 -1.87
N ILE A 85 -9.69 10.93 -2.05
CA ILE A 85 -11.13 10.69 -2.21
C ILE A 85 -11.70 10.08 -0.94
N PRO A 86 -12.52 10.81 -0.17
CA PRO A 86 -13.13 10.27 1.05
C PRO A 86 -14.06 9.09 0.78
N SER A 87 -14.10 8.14 1.71
CA SER A 87 -15.01 6.99 1.70
C SER A 87 -15.58 6.75 3.10
N ALA A 88 -16.50 5.79 3.22
CA ALA A 88 -16.86 5.24 4.52
C ALA A 88 -15.60 4.69 5.24
N VAL A 89 -15.59 4.80 6.57
CA VAL A 89 -14.44 4.40 7.40
C VAL A 89 -14.33 2.87 7.44
N ASN A 90 -13.38 2.33 6.68
CA ASN A 90 -13.05 0.92 6.63
C ASN A 90 -11.67 0.75 6.00
N LEU A 91 -10.79 -0.02 6.64
CA LEU A 91 -9.43 -0.26 6.15
C LEU A 91 -9.37 -1.33 5.07
N TRP A 92 -10.41 -2.05 4.71
CA TRP A 92 -10.32 -3.12 3.72
C TRP A 92 -10.96 -2.67 2.42
N LYS A 93 -10.11 -2.27 1.49
CA LYS A 93 -10.43 -1.85 0.12
C LYS A 93 -9.61 -2.63 -0.88
N ASP A 94 -10.11 -2.68 -2.10
CA ASP A 94 -9.37 -3.16 -3.26
C ASP A 94 -9.64 -2.23 -4.44
N ILE A 95 -8.60 -1.91 -5.19
CA ILE A 95 -8.57 -0.85 -6.21
C ILE A 95 -8.16 -1.50 -7.53
N LYS A 96 -8.90 -1.19 -8.60
CA LYS A 96 -8.50 -1.50 -9.98
C LYS A 96 -8.81 -0.31 -10.88
N THR A 97 -8.03 -0.15 -11.93
CA THR A 97 -8.24 0.89 -12.94
C THR A 97 -8.73 0.29 -14.25
N TYR A 98 -9.55 1.04 -14.96
CA TYR A 98 -9.89 0.77 -16.35
C TYR A 98 -10.05 2.08 -17.10
N GLN A 99 -9.27 2.25 -18.17
CA GLN A 99 -9.10 3.54 -18.85
C GLN A 99 -8.73 4.63 -17.83
N THR A 100 -9.45 5.76 -17.82
CA THR A 100 -9.20 6.89 -16.93
C THR A 100 -9.98 6.82 -15.61
N TYR A 101 -10.47 5.64 -15.21
CA TYR A 101 -11.25 5.47 -13.99
C TYR A 101 -10.59 4.50 -13.01
N ALA A 102 -10.68 4.80 -11.72
CA ALA A 102 -10.45 3.85 -10.65
C ALA A 102 -11.76 3.38 -10.03
N TYR A 103 -11.83 2.08 -9.75
CA TYR A 103 -12.93 1.40 -9.11
C TYR A 103 -12.44 0.89 -7.76
N VAL A 104 -13.08 1.36 -6.70
CA VAL A 104 -12.65 1.07 -5.32
C VAL A 104 -13.79 0.37 -4.59
N VAL A 105 -13.58 -0.89 -4.24
CA VAL A 105 -14.51 -1.65 -3.40
C VAL A 105 -14.06 -1.66 -1.95
N THR A 106 -14.96 -2.02 -1.03
CA THR A 106 -14.69 -2.08 0.41
C THR A 106 -15.43 -3.24 1.07
N GLU A 107 -14.82 -3.92 2.05
CA GLU A 107 -15.53 -4.90 2.89
C GLU A 107 -16.52 -4.23 3.84
N GLY A 108 -16.26 -2.97 4.19
CA GLY A 108 -17.23 -2.12 4.88
C GLY A 108 -18.40 -1.75 3.96
N SER A 109 -19.52 -1.35 4.54
CA SER A 109 -20.65 -0.83 3.77
C SER A 109 -20.24 0.42 3.01
N GLY A 110 -20.52 0.47 1.71
CA GLY A 110 -20.17 1.62 0.86
C GLY A 110 -20.30 1.37 -0.63
N GLY A 111 -20.52 0.12 -1.05
CA GLY A 111 -20.57 -0.25 -2.46
C GLY A 111 -19.22 -0.10 -3.14
N MET A 112 -19.24 0.39 -4.38
CA MET A 112 -18.03 0.64 -5.17
C MET A 112 -17.96 2.09 -5.60
N GLN A 113 -16.91 2.80 -5.18
CA GLN A 113 -16.63 4.15 -5.67
C GLN A 113 -16.04 4.09 -7.08
N ILE A 114 -16.43 5.05 -7.91
CA ILE A 114 -15.92 5.25 -9.27
C ILE A 114 -15.29 6.64 -9.30
N ILE A 115 -13.98 6.67 -9.47
CA ILE A 115 -13.15 7.87 -9.40
C ILE A 115 -12.63 8.17 -10.80
N ASP A 116 -12.85 9.38 -11.29
CA ASP A 116 -12.28 9.89 -12.52
C ASP A 116 -10.85 10.41 -12.28
N LEU A 117 -9.92 9.91 -13.07
CA LEU A 117 -8.48 10.18 -13.03
C LEU A 117 -8.01 11.03 -14.23
N SER A 118 -8.92 11.46 -15.12
CA SER A 118 -8.57 12.10 -16.39
C SER A 118 -7.92 13.49 -16.26
N ASP A 119 -8.10 14.17 -15.14
CA ASP A 119 -7.52 15.49 -14.86
C ASP A 119 -6.30 15.42 -13.91
N LEU A 120 -5.74 14.23 -13.68
CA LEU A 120 -4.48 14.12 -12.95
C LEU A 120 -3.34 14.81 -13.73
N PRO A 121 -2.39 15.47 -13.03
CA PRO A 121 -2.25 15.58 -11.58
C PRO A 121 -3.06 16.72 -10.93
N ASN A 122 -3.88 17.47 -11.68
CA ASN A 122 -4.60 18.63 -11.13
C ASN A 122 -5.68 18.22 -10.14
N SER A 123 -6.47 17.19 -10.49
CA SER A 123 -7.53 16.67 -9.63
C SER A 123 -7.92 15.23 -9.96
N ALA A 124 -8.54 14.57 -8.98
CA ALA A 124 -9.32 13.36 -9.18
C ALA A 124 -10.69 13.56 -8.53
N THR A 125 -11.75 13.01 -9.13
CA THR A 125 -13.13 13.30 -8.71
C THR A 125 -13.93 12.01 -8.54
N LEU A 126 -14.66 11.89 -7.43
CA LEU A 126 -15.67 10.84 -7.28
C LEU A 126 -16.85 11.14 -8.21
N VAL A 127 -17.02 10.35 -9.27
CA VAL A 127 -18.12 10.53 -10.24
C VAL A 127 -19.36 9.72 -9.90
N GLY A 128 -19.22 8.70 -9.05
CA GLY A 128 -20.37 7.96 -8.54
C GLY A 128 -20.01 6.85 -7.57
N THR A 129 -21.05 6.29 -6.96
CA THR A 129 -20.95 5.09 -6.12
C THR A 129 -21.99 4.08 -6.59
N TYR A 130 -21.53 2.91 -7.03
CA TYR A 130 -22.41 1.81 -7.37
C TYR A 130 -22.83 1.05 -6.11
N THR A 131 -24.14 0.97 -5.87
CA THR A 131 -24.73 0.36 -4.67
C THR A 131 -25.55 -0.90 -4.96
N GLY A 132 -25.32 -1.56 -6.10
CA GLY A 132 -25.96 -2.86 -6.39
C GLY A 132 -25.49 -3.97 -5.43
N PHE A 133 -24.38 -3.74 -4.73
CA PHE A 133 -23.95 -4.46 -3.55
C PHE A 133 -23.52 -3.46 -2.47
N SER A 134 -23.51 -3.93 -1.21
CA SER A 134 -23.08 -3.11 -0.06
C SER A 134 -21.59 -3.25 0.23
N THR A 135 -21.05 -4.46 0.07
CA THR A 135 -19.68 -4.83 0.43
C THR A 135 -19.06 -5.70 -0.66
N SER A 136 -17.74 -5.61 -0.83
CA SER A 136 -16.94 -6.55 -1.62
C SER A 136 -15.49 -6.56 -1.13
N HIS A 137 -14.87 -7.74 -1.10
CA HIS A 137 -13.47 -7.89 -0.69
C HIS A 137 -12.48 -7.57 -1.82
N ASN A 138 -12.86 -7.87 -3.06
CA ASN A 138 -11.95 -7.83 -4.19
C ASN A 138 -12.71 -7.43 -5.46
N ILE A 139 -12.01 -6.80 -6.39
CA ILE A 139 -12.49 -6.52 -7.73
C ILE A 139 -11.41 -6.91 -8.75
N PHE A 140 -11.87 -7.44 -9.87
CA PHE A 140 -11.04 -7.72 -11.03
C PHE A 140 -11.74 -7.14 -12.27
N ILE A 141 -10.95 -6.65 -13.21
CA ILE A 141 -11.40 -6.13 -14.49
C ILE A 141 -10.62 -6.87 -15.58
N ASP A 142 -11.34 -7.38 -16.57
CA ASP A 142 -10.78 -7.99 -17.78
C ASP A 142 -10.70 -6.92 -18.88
N GLU A 143 -9.61 -6.89 -19.64
CA GLU A 143 -9.30 -5.86 -20.65
C GLU A 143 -9.00 -6.42 -22.04
#